data_AF-A0A316UTP9-F1
#
_entry.id   AF-A0A316UTP9-F1
#
_cell.length_a   1.000
_cell.length_b   1.000
_cell.length_c   1.000
_cell.angle_alpha   90.00
_cell.angle_beta   90.00
_cell.angle_gamma   90.00
#
_symmetry.space_group_name_H-M   'P 1'
#
loop_
_entity.id
_entity.type
_entity.pdbx_description
1 polymer ?
#
loop_
_entity_poly.entity_id
_entity_poly.type
_entity_poly.pdbx_seq_one_letter_code
_entity_poly.pdbx_strand_id
1 'polypeptide(L)'
;MLAFALHLAFALVLTVFPPWRLADAKHATCFWRPGAGSPANFGYKVFCAAGLENPLNSTDVAEYTCQLAIIGKTYERVADWGFLKPKTLEIGTPCGDKGYGVDDNILIPAAFVFACVGRMALTKHVVCTYKPGSKNPSTYQYKLYCVANKSGSAESTEVAIYNCSSQLGDNRNARVADYGFLAPKTLEMATPCGSGGYGFAADGGCHSRHWAMCLDNSDLGNCYYMDRHDDCEWPGKLEYAKLPTTITIWYFAPP
;
A
#
# COMPACT_ATOMS: atom_id res chain seq x y z
N MET A 1 4.83 25.64 39.45
CA MET A 1 4.64 24.18 39.53
C MET A 1 3.60 23.65 38.53
N LEU A 2 2.45 24.31 38.33
CA LEU A 2 1.41 23.85 37.39
C LEU A 2 1.91 23.63 35.94
N ALA A 3 2.73 24.55 35.42
CA ALA A 3 3.26 24.46 34.05
C ALA A 3 4.15 23.22 33.83
N PHE A 4 4.93 22.81 34.84
CA PHE A 4 5.83 21.66 34.74
C PHE A 4 5.06 20.34 34.72
N ALA A 5 3.98 20.23 35.51
CA ALA A 5 3.10 19.06 35.51
C ALA A 5 2.38 18.88 34.17
N LEU A 6 1.97 19.98 33.51
CA LEU A 6 1.30 19.93 32.21
C LEU A 6 2.23 19.46 31.08
N HIS A 7 3.49 19.90 31.08
CA HIS A 7 4.48 19.45 30.10
C HIS A 7 4.85 17.98 30.29
N LEU A 8 4.95 17.53 31.54
CA LEU A 8 5.22 16.12 31.85
C LEU A 8 4.04 15.23 31.41
N ALA A 9 2.80 15.66 31.63
CA ALA A 9 1.61 14.95 31.19
C ALA A 9 1.53 14.88 29.65
N PHE A 10 1.84 15.98 28.95
CA PHE A 10 1.82 16.00 27.48
C PHE A 10 2.92 15.12 26.86
N ALA A 11 4.12 15.12 27.45
CA ALA A 11 5.21 14.21 27.07
C ALA A 11 4.85 12.74 27.36
N LEU A 12 4.12 12.46 28.45
CA LEU A 12 3.62 11.12 28.74
C LEU A 12 2.57 10.67 27.70
N VAL A 13 1.65 11.55 27.30
CA VAL A 13 0.64 11.24 26.28
C VAL A 13 1.27 10.96 24.91
N LEU A 14 2.29 11.74 24.51
CA LEU A 14 3.01 11.54 23.26
C LEU A 14 3.89 10.28 23.23
N THR A 15 4.34 9.79 24.40
CA THR A 15 5.12 8.54 24.49
C THR A 15 4.24 7.30 24.58
N VAL A 16 3.02 7.42 25.14
CA VAL A 16 2.07 6.31 25.24
C VAL A 16 1.30 6.10 23.92
N PHE A 17 1.14 7.15 23.11
CA PHE A 17 0.42 7.09 21.82
C PHE A 17 1.24 7.70 20.68
N PRO A 18 2.23 6.99 20.12
CA PRO A 18 2.90 7.46 18.92
C PRO A 18 1.86 7.58 17.77
N PRO A 19 1.71 8.75 17.12
CA PRO A 19 0.70 8.99 16.09
C PRO A 19 0.97 8.30 14.75
N TRP A 20 1.86 7.30 14.73
CA TRP A 20 2.34 6.64 13.52
C TRP A 20 1.94 5.17 13.54
N ARG A 21 0.65 4.90 13.39
CA ARG A 21 0.21 3.56 12.98
C ARG A 21 0.53 3.42 11.50
N LEU A 22 1.75 2.97 11.19
CA LEU A 22 2.09 2.47 9.85
C LEU A 22 1.23 1.22 9.60
N ALA A 23 0.49 1.21 8.49
CA ALA A 23 -0.32 0.08 8.12
C ALA A 23 0.61 -1.04 7.62
N ASP A 24 0.67 -2.17 8.33
CA ASP A 24 1.49 -3.35 8.01
C ASP A 24 0.57 -4.49 7.54
N ALA A 25 0.69 -4.90 6.27
CA ALA A 25 -0.02 -6.04 5.73
C ALA A 25 0.84 -7.31 5.83
N LYS A 26 0.46 -8.22 6.74
CA LYS A 26 1.15 -9.51 6.89
C LYS A 26 0.67 -10.50 5.85
N HIS A 27 1.50 -10.75 4.84
CA HIS A 27 1.24 -11.79 3.84
C HIS A 27 1.65 -13.18 4.35
N ALA A 28 0.80 -14.19 4.12
CA ALA A 28 1.06 -15.58 4.46
C ALA A 28 0.57 -16.51 3.35
N THR A 29 1.35 -17.54 3.03
CA THR A 29 0.87 -18.60 2.14
C THR A 29 -0.16 -19.45 2.89
N CYS A 30 -1.37 -19.57 2.33
CA CYS A 30 -2.41 -20.42 2.90
C CYS A 30 -2.04 -21.90 2.75
N PHE A 31 -1.67 -22.56 3.86
CA PHE A 31 -1.37 -24.01 3.88
C PHE A 31 -2.41 -24.84 4.63
N TRP A 32 -3.34 -24.18 5.33
CA TRP A 32 -4.31 -24.87 6.18
C TRP A 32 -5.60 -25.20 5.41
N ARG A 33 -6.11 -26.41 5.64
CA ARG A 33 -7.44 -26.86 5.21
C ARG A 33 -8.06 -27.72 6.32
N PRO A 34 -9.37 -27.61 6.59
CA PRO A 34 -10.02 -28.35 7.68
C PRO A 34 -10.10 -29.88 7.42
N GLY A 35 -10.05 -30.30 6.16
CA GLY A 35 -10.06 -31.71 5.77
C GLY A 35 -10.29 -31.88 4.27
N ALA A 36 -10.59 -33.11 3.84
CA ALA A 36 -11.02 -33.40 2.48
C ALA A 36 -12.54 -33.18 2.34
N GLY A 37 -12.97 -32.53 1.26
CA GLY A 37 -14.39 -32.28 0.96
C GLY A 37 -14.74 -30.80 0.87
N SER A 38 -16.03 -30.52 0.65
CA SER A 38 -16.55 -29.14 0.58
C SER A 38 -16.47 -28.45 1.95
N PRO A 39 -16.17 -27.14 2.03
CA PRO A 39 -16.23 -26.37 3.28
C PRO A 39 -17.57 -26.52 4.02
N ALA A 40 -18.68 -26.72 3.31
CA ALA A 40 -19.99 -26.93 3.91
C ALA A 40 -20.03 -28.13 4.88
N ASN A 41 -19.24 -29.18 4.63
CA ASN A 41 -19.15 -30.37 5.49
C ASN A 41 -18.49 -30.08 6.84
N PHE A 42 -17.79 -28.95 6.96
CA PHE A 42 -17.11 -28.50 8.17
C PHE A 42 -17.81 -27.28 8.80
N GLY A 43 -19.06 -27.01 8.42
CA GLY A 43 -19.88 -25.93 8.99
C GLY A 43 -19.60 -24.53 8.43
N TYR A 44 -18.75 -24.39 7.40
CA TYR A 44 -18.53 -23.11 6.73
C TYR A 44 -19.75 -22.73 5.87
N LYS A 45 -20.04 -21.43 5.82
CA LYS A 45 -21.05 -20.83 4.93
C LYS A 45 -20.34 -20.05 3.82
N VAL A 46 -20.95 -20.03 2.64
CA VAL A 46 -20.47 -19.19 1.54
C VAL A 46 -20.64 -17.73 1.93
N PHE A 47 -19.56 -16.94 1.87
CA PHE A 47 -19.62 -15.50 2.10
C PHE A 47 -20.19 -14.79 0.86
N CYS A 48 -19.62 -15.05 -0.32
CA CYS A 48 -20.08 -14.52 -1.60
C CYS A 48 -19.50 -15.34 -2.77
N ALA A 49 -20.08 -15.15 -3.96
CA ALA A 49 -19.47 -15.55 -5.23
C ALA A 49 -18.88 -14.31 -5.90
N ALA A 50 -17.55 -14.19 -5.88
CA ALA A 50 -16.87 -13.03 -6.42
C ALA A 50 -16.81 -13.07 -7.96
N GLY A 51 -17.14 -11.96 -8.60
CA GLY A 51 -16.93 -11.77 -10.03
C GLY A 51 -15.48 -11.38 -10.32
N LEU A 52 -14.97 -11.77 -11.49
CA LEU A 52 -13.71 -11.26 -12.01
C LEU A 52 -13.95 -9.85 -12.58
N GLU A 53 -13.33 -8.85 -11.98
CA GLU A 53 -13.22 -7.50 -12.52
C GLU A 53 -11.82 -7.30 -13.09
N ASN A 54 -11.72 -6.79 -14.31
CA ASN A 54 -10.45 -6.48 -14.94
C ASN A 54 -10.30 -4.96 -15.07
N PRO A 55 -10.00 -4.24 -13.97
CA PRO A 55 -9.96 -2.78 -13.99
C PRO A 55 -8.90 -2.24 -14.94
N LEU A 56 -7.84 -3.00 -15.22
CA LEU A 56 -6.70 -2.56 -16.02
C LEU A 56 -6.74 -3.04 -17.48
N ASN A 57 -7.81 -3.73 -17.91
CA ASN A 57 -7.88 -4.42 -19.21
C ASN A 57 -6.61 -5.23 -19.52
N SER A 58 -6.10 -5.93 -18.50
CA SER A 58 -4.85 -6.69 -18.53
C SER A 58 -5.13 -8.18 -18.30
N THR A 59 -4.36 -9.05 -18.94
CA THR A 59 -4.40 -10.50 -18.66
C THR A 59 -3.53 -10.90 -17.48
N ASP A 60 -2.68 -9.98 -17.02
CA ASP A 60 -1.71 -10.25 -15.96
C ASP A 60 -2.26 -9.96 -14.56
N VAL A 61 -3.37 -9.22 -14.48
CA VAL A 61 -4.02 -8.86 -13.22
C VAL A 61 -5.53 -8.89 -13.30
N ALA A 62 -6.15 -9.13 -12.15
CA ALA A 62 -7.58 -9.02 -11.96
C ALA A 62 -7.90 -8.71 -10.50
N GLU A 63 -9.05 -8.08 -10.25
CA GLU A 63 -9.64 -8.00 -8.93
C GLU A 63 -10.84 -8.96 -8.86
N TYR A 64 -11.08 -9.53 -7.68
CA TYR A 64 -12.27 -10.33 -7.41
C TYR A 64 -13.10 -9.60 -6.38
N THR A 65 -14.28 -9.14 -6.81
CA THR A 65 -15.17 -8.33 -5.99
C THR A 65 -16.46 -9.09 -5.69
N CYS A 66 -16.96 -8.88 -4.49
CA CYS A 66 -18.25 -9.39 -4.07
C CYS A 66 -19.25 -8.26 -4.00
N GLN A 67 -20.39 -8.44 -4.65
CA GLN A 67 -21.50 -7.52 -4.52
C GLN A 67 -22.20 -7.77 -3.19
N LEU A 68 -22.02 -6.87 -2.23
CA LEU A 68 -22.66 -6.94 -0.92
C LEU A 68 -23.79 -5.91 -0.90
N ALA A 69 -25.03 -6.33 -0.62
CA ALA A 69 -26.15 -5.40 -0.44
C ALA A 69 -26.18 -4.87 1.01
N ILE A 70 -25.04 -4.39 1.52
CA ILE A 70 -24.92 -3.87 2.88
C ILE A 70 -24.78 -2.34 2.79
N ILE A 71 -25.57 -1.62 3.58
CA ILE A 71 -25.80 -0.16 3.59
C ILE A 71 -24.59 0.63 3.06
N GLY A 72 -24.68 1.08 1.80
CA GLY A 72 -23.77 2.05 1.19
C GLY A 72 -22.51 1.51 0.51
N LYS A 73 -22.17 0.22 0.64
CA LYS A 73 -21.11 -0.42 -0.14
C LYS A 73 -21.76 -1.37 -1.15
N THR A 74 -21.45 -1.22 -2.43
CA THR A 74 -21.94 -2.11 -3.48
C THR A 74 -20.97 -3.23 -3.79
N TYR A 75 -19.67 -3.06 -3.52
CA TYR A 75 -18.62 -4.03 -3.86
C TYR A 75 -17.53 -4.08 -2.79
N GLU A 76 -17.03 -5.28 -2.50
CA GLU A 76 -15.91 -5.52 -1.58
C GLU A 76 -14.88 -6.43 -2.27
N ARG A 77 -13.61 -6.03 -2.31
CA ARG A 77 -12.54 -6.83 -2.93
C ARG A 77 -12.16 -7.97 -1.99
N VAL A 78 -12.38 -9.21 -2.39
CA VAL A 78 -12.07 -10.40 -1.57
C VAL A 78 -10.77 -11.08 -1.97
N ALA A 79 -10.32 -10.85 -3.21
CA ALA A 79 -9.07 -11.35 -3.72
C ALA A 79 -8.57 -10.48 -4.88
N ASP A 80 -7.30 -10.62 -5.22
CA ASP A 80 -6.72 -10.03 -6.41
C ASP A 80 -5.65 -10.98 -6.99
N TRP A 81 -5.40 -10.83 -8.29
CA TRP A 81 -4.47 -11.65 -9.04
C TRP A 81 -3.34 -10.78 -9.57
N GLY A 82 -2.11 -11.20 -9.37
CA GLY A 82 -0.93 -10.63 -10.01
C GLY A 82 -0.41 -9.33 -9.40
N PHE A 83 -1.16 -8.66 -8.51
CA PHE A 83 -0.78 -7.37 -7.93
C PHE A 83 0.40 -7.43 -6.97
N LEU A 84 0.49 -8.47 -6.12
CA LEU A 84 1.64 -8.65 -5.24
C LEU A 84 2.82 -9.29 -5.97
N LYS A 85 2.53 -10.30 -6.80
CA LYS A 85 3.50 -11.09 -7.55
C LYS A 85 2.86 -11.66 -8.81
N PRO A 86 3.57 -11.72 -9.96
CA PRO A 86 3.03 -12.32 -11.18
C PRO A 86 2.46 -13.71 -10.95
N LYS A 87 1.28 -13.95 -11.53
CA LYS A 87 0.56 -15.24 -11.47
C LYS A 87 0.26 -15.74 -10.04
N THR A 88 0.05 -14.83 -9.11
CA THR A 88 -0.28 -15.16 -7.72
C THR A 88 -1.68 -14.64 -7.40
N LEU A 89 -2.54 -15.52 -6.89
CA LEU A 89 -3.81 -15.14 -6.30
C LEU A 89 -3.57 -14.76 -4.84
N GLU A 90 -3.86 -13.53 -4.49
CA GLU A 90 -3.93 -13.07 -3.11
C GLU A 90 -5.38 -13.06 -2.66
N ILE A 91 -5.64 -13.55 -1.45
CA ILE A 91 -6.97 -13.53 -0.84
C ILE A 91 -6.87 -12.58 0.34
N GLY A 92 -7.75 -11.58 0.38
CA GLY A 92 -7.82 -10.66 1.50
C GLY A 92 -8.07 -11.40 2.82
N THR A 93 -7.58 -10.86 3.92
CA THR A 93 -7.94 -11.39 5.23
C THR A 93 -9.43 -11.11 5.49
N PRO A 94 -10.23 -12.10 5.91
CA PRO A 94 -11.64 -11.85 6.21
C PRO A 94 -11.81 -10.88 7.39
N CYS A 95 -10.97 -10.95 8.42
CA CYS A 95 -11.03 -10.06 9.59
C CYS A 95 -9.71 -9.28 9.73
N GLY A 96 -9.79 -8.04 10.23
CA GLY A 96 -8.65 -7.14 10.46
C GLY A 96 -8.97 -5.70 10.08
N ASP A 97 -8.03 -4.77 10.29
CA ASP A 97 -8.24 -3.32 10.08
C ASP A 97 -8.74 -2.94 8.67
N LYS A 98 -8.65 -3.86 7.70
CA LYS A 98 -9.16 -3.73 6.31
C LYS A 98 -9.72 -5.04 5.74
N GLY A 99 -10.17 -5.97 6.58
CA GLY A 99 -10.74 -7.23 6.09
C GLY A 99 -12.09 -7.06 5.40
N TYR A 100 -12.45 -7.99 4.50
CA TYR A 100 -13.73 -7.94 3.76
C TYR A 100 -14.92 -8.50 4.55
N GLY A 101 -14.65 -9.26 5.62
CA GLY A 101 -15.66 -9.70 6.56
C GLY A 101 -16.05 -8.52 7.43
N VAL A 102 -17.32 -8.16 7.39
CA VAL A 102 -17.90 -7.35 8.47
C VAL A 102 -17.69 -8.14 9.76
N ASP A 103 -17.03 -7.53 10.75
CA ASP A 103 -17.04 -8.08 12.11
C ASP A 103 -18.50 -8.04 12.56
N ASP A 104 -19.22 -9.15 12.40
CA ASP A 104 -20.64 -9.31 12.77
C ASP A 104 -20.84 -9.31 14.30
N ASN A 105 -20.16 -8.41 15.01
CA ASN A 105 -20.27 -8.23 16.45
C ASN A 105 -20.02 -6.80 16.91
N ILE A 106 -20.97 -5.93 16.59
CA ILE A 106 -21.52 -5.07 17.63
C ILE A 106 -22.29 -6.00 18.57
N LEU A 107 -21.65 -6.38 19.69
CA LEU A 107 -22.08 -7.28 20.80
C LEU A 107 -21.50 -8.72 20.84
N ILE A 108 -20.17 -8.93 20.77
CA ILE A 108 -19.57 -10.06 21.53
C ILE A 108 -19.32 -9.57 22.97
N PRO A 109 -19.72 -10.34 24.01
CA PRO A 109 -19.31 -10.10 25.39
C PRO A 109 -17.78 -10.02 25.49
N ALA A 110 -17.29 -9.04 26.27
CA ALA A 110 -15.88 -8.62 26.41
C ALA A 110 -14.86 -9.68 26.91
N ALA A 111 -15.16 -10.98 26.86
CA ALA A 111 -14.36 -12.03 27.49
C ALA A 111 -13.30 -12.70 26.58
N PHE A 112 -13.18 -12.34 25.30
CA PHE A 112 -12.23 -12.98 24.36
C PHE A 112 -11.23 -12.01 23.69
N VAL A 113 -10.92 -10.89 24.33
CA VAL A 113 -10.03 -9.84 23.76
C VAL A 113 -8.54 -10.03 24.13
N PHE A 114 -8.16 -11.02 24.94
CA PHE A 114 -6.83 -11.07 25.57
C PHE A 114 -5.77 -12.01 24.94
N ALA A 115 -5.83 -12.29 23.64
CA ALA A 115 -4.85 -13.18 22.97
C ALA A 115 -4.10 -12.58 21.76
N CYS A 116 -4.11 -11.25 21.58
CA CYS A 116 -3.37 -10.58 20.49
C CYS A 116 -2.44 -9.46 20.98
N VAL A 117 -1.94 -9.55 22.22
CA VAL A 117 -0.97 -8.57 22.75
C VAL A 117 0.43 -9.14 22.63
N GLY A 118 1.25 -8.54 21.76
CA GLY A 118 2.70 -8.79 21.73
C GLY A 118 3.24 -9.45 20.47
N ARG A 119 3.07 -8.82 19.31
CA ARG A 119 4.04 -8.98 18.21
C ARG A 119 4.57 -7.61 17.86
N MET A 120 5.80 -7.34 18.28
CA MET A 120 6.56 -6.18 17.80
C MET A 120 6.57 -6.25 16.27
N ALA A 121 5.98 -5.24 15.65
CA ALA A 121 5.80 -5.16 14.21
C ALA A 121 7.15 -4.82 13.58
N LEU A 122 7.86 -5.85 13.13
CA LEU A 122 8.89 -5.66 12.12
C LEU A 122 8.14 -5.42 10.81
N THR A 123 8.06 -4.17 10.35
CA THR A 123 7.45 -3.84 9.06
C THR A 123 8.18 -4.63 7.98
N LYS A 124 7.49 -5.58 7.37
CA LYS A 124 8.06 -6.32 6.24
C LYS A 124 7.93 -5.42 5.03
N HIS A 125 9.01 -4.70 4.73
CA HIS A 125 9.18 -4.02 3.45
C HIS A 125 9.02 -5.06 2.34
N VAL A 126 8.12 -4.79 1.40
CA VAL A 126 7.86 -5.69 0.28
C VAL A 126 8.63 -5.14 -0.91
N VAL A 127 9.39 -6.01 -1.59
CA VAL A 127 10.03 -5.64 -2.85
C VAL A 127 8.94 -5.39 -3.90
N CYS A 128 8.93 -4.23 -4.56
CA CYS A 128 7.97 -3.94 -5.63
C CYS A 128 8.23 -4.93 -6.79
N THR A 129 7.42 -5.97 -6.97
CA THR A 129 7.65 -6.95 -8.05
C THR A 129 6.68 -6.84 -9.21
N TYR A 130 5.62 -6.04 -9.05
CA TYR A 130 4.50 -6.07 -9.97
C TYR A 130 4.66 -5.17 -11.19
N LYS A 131 4.45 -5.76 -12.37
CA LYS A 131 4.41 -5.12 -13.68
C LYS A 131 3.24 -5.68 -14.50
N PRO A 132 2.25 -4.86 -14.92
CA PRO A 132 1.21 -5.26 -15.87
C PRO A 132 1.74 -5.48 -17.29
N GLY A 133 3.00 -5.11 -17.55
CA GLY A 133 3.69 -5.35 -18.82
C GLY A 133 4.89 -4.42 -18.98
N SER A 134 5.44 -4.38 -20.18
CA SER A 134 6.67 -3.63 -20.49
C SER A 134 6.44 -2.23 -21.06
N LYS A 135 5.18 -1.83 -21.24
CA LYS A 135 4.85 -0.51 -21.81
C LYS A 135 4.81 0.56 -20.72
N ASN A 136 4.78 1.83 -21.13
CA ASN A 136 4.66 2.93 -20.18
C ASN A 136 3.27 2.92 -19.49
N PRO A 137 3.14 3.54 -18.30
CA PRO A 137 1.88 3.54 -17.55
C PRO A 137 0.69 4.13 -18.31
N SER A 138 0.92 5.11 -19.20
CA SER A 138 -0.16 5.74 -19.98
C SER A 138 -0.86 4.76 -20.92
N THR A 139 -0.21 3.68 -21.35
CA THR A 139 -0.87 2.60 -22.10
C THR A 139 -1.86 1.78 -21.27
N TYR A 140 -1.78 1.85 -19.94
CA TYR A 140 -2.65 1.14 -18.99
C TYR A 140 -3.63 2.09 -18.29
N GLN A 141 -3.97 3.22 -18.94
CA GLN A 141 -4.90 4.24 -18.42
C GLN A 141 -4.43 4.93 -17.14
N TYR A 142 -3.11 4.96 -16.89
CA TYR A 142 -2.56 5.80 -15.83
C TYR A 142 -2.32 7.22 -16.32
N LYS A 143 -2.55 8.20 -15.44
CA LYS A 143 -2.23 9.60 -15.65
C LYS A 143 -1.01 9.98 -14.82
N LEU A 144 -0.15 10.83 -15.36
CA LEU A 144 1.02 11.34 -14.65
C LEU A 144 0.55 12.16 -13.45
N TYR A 145 0.94 11.75 -12.24
CA TYR A 145 0.70 12.47 -11.00
C TYR A 145 1.75 13.55 -10.79
N CYS A 146 3.03 13.16 -10.86
CA CYS A 146 4.14 14.07 -10.67
C CYS A 146 5.44 13.55 -11.29
N VAL A 147 6.40 14.46 -11.47
CA VAL A 147 7.81 14.13 -11.64
C VAL A 147 8.49 14.53 -10.33
N ALA A 148 9.19 13.58 -9.70
CA ALA A 148 9.93 13.79 -8.49
C ALA A 148 11.43 13.88 -8.79
N ASN A 149 12.07 14.95 -8.34
CA ASN A 149 13.49 15.18 -8.57
C ASN A 149 14.29 14.68 -7.38
N LYS A 150 15.43 14.05 -7.67
CA LYS A 150 16.41 13.69 -6.64
C LYS A 150 16.91 14.96 -5.94
N SER A 151 16.86 14.95 -4.61
CA SER A 151 17.37 15.98 -3.71
C SER A 151 18.22 15.34 -2.62
N GLY A 152 19.23 16.06 -2.14
CA GLY A 152 20.20 15.59 -1.15
C GLY A 152 21.36 16.57 -1.06
N SER A 153 22.15 16.51 0.03
CA SER A 153 23.38 17.30 0.06
C SER A 153 24.33 16.75 -1.00
N ALA A 154 25.02 17.63 -1.72
CA ALA A 154 26.04 17.23 -2.70
C ALA A 154 27.17 16.37 -2.09
N GLU A 155 27.27 16.38 -0.76
CA GLU A 155 28.27 15.67 0.03
C GLU A 155 27.80 14.31 0.55
N SER A 156 26.49 14.02 0.52
CA SER A 156 25.95 12.74 0.99
C SER A 156 25.79 11.77 -0.17
N THR A 157 26.50 10.64 -0.08
CA THR A 157 26.34 9.48 -0.98
C THR A 157 25.58 8.33 -0.32
N GLU A 158 25.13 8.52 0.92
CA GLU A 158 24.44 7.47 1.69
C GLU A 158 22.92 7.61 1.60
N VAL A 159 22.42 8.85 1.51
CA VAL A 159 20.98 9.13 1.47
C VAL A 159 20.60 10.10 0.36
N ALA A 160 19.41 9.88 -0.21
CA ALA A 160 18.75 10.80 -1.15
C ALA A 160 17.25 10.81 -0.93
N ILE A 161 16.58 11.89 -1.33
CA ILE A 161 15.12 12.08 -1.21
C ILE A 161 14.57 12.50 -2.57
N TYR A 162 13.43 11.95 -2.96
CA TYR A 162 12.70 12.35 -4.15
C TYR A 162 11.42 13.05 -3.76
N ASN A 163 11.33 14.35 -4.08
CA ASN A 163 10.16 15.16 -3.82
C ASN A 163 9.43 15.45 -5.12
N CYS A 164 8.12 15.21 -5.15
CA CYS A 164 7.26 15.57 -6.27
C CYS A 164 7.32 17.07 -6.52
N SER A 165 7.55 17.47 -7.78
CA SER A 165 7.36 18.85 -8.24
C SER A 165 6.04 19.02 -9.00
N SER A 166 4.98 18.32 -8.57
CA SER A 166 3.69 18.24 -9.30
C SER A 166 3.02 19.61 -9.51
N GLN A 167 2.34 19.75 -10.66
CA GLN A 167 1.36 20.81 -10.91
C GLN A 167 -0.09 20.42 -10.54
N LEU A 168 -0.36 19.13 -10.29
CA LEU A 168 -1.71 18.58 -10.04
C LEU A 168 -2.01 18.33 -8.56
N GLY A 169 -0.99 18.26 -7.71
CA GLY A 169 -1.14 18.04 -6.27
C GLY A 169 -1.04 19.33 -5.47
N ASP A 170 -1.91 19.48 -4.47
CA ASP A 170 -1.83 20.56 -3.46
C ASP A 170 -0.52 20.51 -2.65
N ASN A 171 0.25 19.42 -2.74
CA ASN A 171 1.47 19.20 -2.00
C ASN A 171 2.73 19.16 -2.89
N ARG A 172 3.20 20.36 -3.28
CA ARG A 172 4.36 20.57 -4.17
C ARG A 172 5.72 20.10 -3.62
N ASN A 173 5.75 19.55 -2.40
CA ASN A 173 6.96 19.07 -1.73
C ASN A 173 6.75 17.68 -1.11
N ALA A 174 5.77 16.92 -1.59
CA ALA A 174 5.52 15.59 -1.07
C ALA A 174 6.71 14.67 -1.39
N ARG A 175 7.30 14.07 -0.36
CA ARG A 175 8.31 13.03 -0.51
C ARG A 175 7.63 11.75 -1.01
N VAL A 176 8.07 11.26 -2.16
CA VAL A 176 7.50 10.05 -2.78
C VAL A 176 8.43 8.87 -2.79
N ALA A 177 9.73 9.11 -2.62
CA ALA A 177 10.71 8.07 -2.45
C ALA A 177 11.89 8.59 -1.63
N ASP A 178 12.61 7.68 -1.00
CA ASP A 178 13.88 7.97 -0.37
C ASP A 178 14.85 6.80 -0.52
N TYR A 179 16.14 7.11 -0.41
CA TYR A 179 17.20 6.14 -0.56
C TYR A 179 18.07 6.11 0.69
N GLY A 180 18.39 4.92 1.17
CA GLY A 180 19.35 4.70 2.24
C GLY A 180 18.84 4.96 3.66
N PHE A 181 17.58 5.41 3.83
CA PHE A 181 17.02 5.71 5.15
C PHE A 181 16.65 4.45 5.94
N LEU A 182 15.95 3.50 5.30
CA LEU A 182 15.46 2.28 5.96
C LEU A 182 16.49 1.16 5.93
N ALA A 183 17.30 1.09 4.86
CA ALA A 183 18.43 0.21 4.75
C ALA A 183 19.47 0.76 3.75
N PRO A 184 20.78 0.52 3.96
CA PRO A 184 21.82 0.95 3.02
C PRO A 184 21.54 0.49 1.60
N LYS A 185 21.77 1.39 0.63
CA LYS A 185 21.64 1.10 -0.81
C LYS A 185 20.24 0.70 -1.27
N THR A 186 19.21 1.07 -0.52
CA THR A 186 17.81 0.70 -0.80
C THR A 186 17.05 1.94 -1.22
N LEU A 187 16.31 1.87 -2.32
CA LEU A 187 15.38 2.92 -2.75
C LEU A 187 13.97 2.49 -2.36
N GLU A 188 13.32 3.25 -1.50
CA GLU A 188 12.00 2.98 -0.93
C GLU A 188 10.99 3.93 -1.55
N MET A 189 9.81 3.42 -1.91
CA MET A 189 8.71 4.22 -2.43
C MET A 189 7.69 4.45 -1.33
N ALA A 190 7.43 5.72 -1.00
CA ALA A 190 6.49 6.07 0.05
C ALA A 190 5.07 5.60 -0.31
N THR A 191 4.30 5.23 0.72
CA THR A 191 2.90 4.85 0.53
C THR A 191 2.06 6.00 -0.02
N PRO A 192 1.34 5.84 -1.14
CA PRO A 192 0.57 6.92 -1.75
C PRO A 192 -0.50 7.48 -0.82
N CYS A 193 -1.34 6.63 -0.25
CA CYS A 193 -2.49 7.04 0.58
C CYS A 193 -2.41 6.45 1.99
N GLY A 194 -1.20 6.34 2.53
CA GLY A 194 -0.92 5.99 3.93
C GLY A 194 -0.98 7.22 4.85
N SER A 195 -0.74 7.02 6.13
CA SER A 195 -0.57 8.15 7.06
C SER A 195 0.65 8.98 6.63
N GLY A 196 0.43 10.23 6.22
CA GLY A 196 1.48 11.08 5.66
C GLY A 196 1.84 10.80 4.20
N GLY A 197 1.00 10.04 3.48
CA GLY A 197 1.16 9.77 2.05
C GLY A 197 1.01 11.01 1.16
N TYR A 198 1.34 10.86 -0.11
CA TYR A 198 1.37 11.95 -1.08
C TYR A 198 0.18 12.00 -2.04
N GLY A 199 -0.64 10.96 -2.11
CA GLY A 199 -1.63 10.71 -3.15
C GLY A 199 -3.05 11.21 -2.85
N PHE A 200 -3.19 12.21 -1.99
CA PHE A 200 -4.49 12.74 -1.56
C PHE A 200 -4.94 13.93 -2.42
N ALA A 201 -6.25 13.98 -2.69
CA ALA A 201 -6.95 15.11 -3.28
C ALA A 201 -7.32 16.15 -2.20
N ALA A 202 -7.82 17.31 -2.63
CA ALA A 202 -8.18 18.42 -1.74
C ALA A 202 -9.24 18.08 -0.68
N ASP A 203 -10.10 17.10 -0.96
CA ASP A 203 -11.13 16.60 -0.03
C ASP A 203 -10.61 15.54 0.96
N GLY A 204 -9.30 15.23 0.91
CA GLY A 204 -8.67 14.17 1.68
C GLY A 204 -8.90 12.77 1.10
N GLY A 205 -9.63 12.64 0.00
CA GLY A 205 -9.79 11.39 -0.73
C GLY A 205 -8.48 10.96 -1.41
N CYS A 206 -8.26 9.66 -1.52
CA CYS A 206 -7.13 9.12 -2.27
C CYS A 206 -7.41 9.22 -3.79
N HIS A 207 -6.50 9.80 -4.57
CA HIS A 207 -6.69 10.01 -6.01
C HIS A 207 -6.96 8.73 -6.80
N SER A 208 -6.35 7.61 -6.39
CA SER A 208 -6.55 6.32 -7.03
C SER A 208 -6.23 5.18 -6.08
N ARG A 209 -6.83 4.02 -6.34
CA ARG A 209 -6.42 2.76 -5.71
C ARG A 209 -5.07 2.27 -6.22
N HIS A 210 -4.74 2.52 -7.49
CA HIS A 210 -3.58 1.94 -8.13
C HIS A 210 -2.59 3.01 -8.56
N TRP A 211 -1.32 2.77 -8.28
CA TRP A 211 -0.23 3.70 -8.51
C TRP A 211 0.88 3.03 -9.32
N ALA A 212 1.61 3.84 -10.09
CA ALA A 212 2.80 3.39 -10.81
C ALA A 212 3.98 4.33 -10.52
N MET A 213 5.18 3.77 -10.46
CA MET A 213 6.42 4.48 -10.18
C MET A 213 7.44 4.06 -11.25
N CYS A 214 8.06 5.02 -11.92
CA CYS A 214 9.05 4.72 -12.95
C CYS A 214 10.34 5.48 -12.67
N LEU A 215 11.48 4.82 -12.86
CA LEU A 215 12.78 5.49 -12.75
C LEU A 215 13.16 6.13 -14.08
N ASP A 216 13.62 7.38 -14.03
CA ASP A 216 14.00 8.21 -15.17
C ASP A 216 12.94 8.21 -16.28
N ASN A 217 13.25 7.65 -17.44
CA ASN A 217 12.36 7.63 -18.60
C ASN A 217 11.33 6.48 -18.50
N SER A 218 10.07 6.83 -18.24
CA SER A 218 8.94 5.90 -18.18
C SER A 218 8.70 5.12 -19.48
N ASP A 219 9.13 5.64 -20.63
CA ASP A 219 8.95 4.99 -21.93
C ASP A 219 9.82 3.73 -22.08
N LEU A 220 10.82 3.56 -21.21
CA LEU A 220 11.64 2.35 -21.16
C LEU A 220 10.98 1.19 -20.40
N GLY A 221 9.77 1.38 -19.85
CA GLY A 221 9.06 0.32 -19.12
C GLY A 221 9.70 -0.06 -17.78
N ASN A 222 10.62 0.77 -17.28
CA ASN A 222 11.24 0.62 -15.96
C ASN A 222 10.30 1.14 -14.87
N CYS A 223 9.14 0.52 -14.78
CA CYS A 223 8.08 0.88 -13.86
C CYS A 223 7.68 -0.31 -13.00
N TYR A 224 7.36 -0.04 -11.74
CA TYR A 224 6.59 -0.95 -10.89
C TYR A 224 5.25 -0.31 -10.55
N TYR A 225 4.34 -1.11 -10.04
CA TYR A 225 2.96 -0.76 -9.75
C TYR A 225 2.62 -1.24 -8.34
N MET A 226 1.79 -0.49 -7.62
CA MET A 226 1.43 -0.78 -6.23
C MET A 226 -0.02 -0.38 -5.92
N ASP A 227 -0.60 -0.94 -4.87
CA ASP A 227 -1.85 -0.45 -4.28
C ASP A 227 -1.57 0.81 -3.44
N ARG A 228 -2.59 1.64 -3.25
CA ARG A 228 -2.52 2.94 -2.54
C ARG A 228 -2.03 2.85 -1.08
N HIS A 229 -1.99 1.66 -0.50
CA HIS A 229 -1.54 1.45 0.88
C HIS A 229 -0.27 0.61 1.00
N ASP A 230 0.36 0.27 -0.13
CA ASP A 230 1.61 -0.47 -0.11
C ASP A 230 2.77 0.46 0.22
N ASP A 231 3.76 -0.08 0.93
CA ASP A 231 5.07 0.53 1.14
C ASP A 231 6.09 -0.44 0.56
N CYS A 232 6.76 -0.06 -0.52
CA CYS A 232 7.55 -1.01 -1.30
C CYS A 232 8.96 -0.52 -1.62
N GLU A 233 9.92 -1.44 -1.47
CA GLU A 233 11.32 -1.23 -1.83
C GLU A 233 11.52 -1.54 -3.31
N TRP A 234 12.24 -0.67 -4.02
CA TRP A 234 12.63 -0.92 -5.40
C TRP A 234 13.48 -2.20 -5.48
N PRO A 235 13.29 -3.08 -6.48
CA PRO A 235 14.05 -4.31 -6.57
C PRO A 235 15.56 -4.11 -6.70
N GLY A 236 16.28 -4.77 -5.80
CA GLY A 236 17.73 -4.78 -5.76
C GLY A 236 18.32 -3.65 -4.93
N LYS A 237 19.65 -3.64 -4.80
CA LYS A 237 20.38 -2.56 -4.17
C LYS A 237 21.00 -1.67 -5.24
N LEU A 238 20.92 -0.36 -5.05
CA LEU A 238 21.41 0.63 -5.99
C LEU A 238 22.65 1.31 -5.39
N GLU A 239 23.70 1.46 -6.19
CA GLU A 239 24.78 2.37 -5.81
C GLU A 239 24.29 3.82 -5.98
N TYR A 240 24.73 4.73 -5.12
CA TYR A 240 24.29 6.12 -5.15
C TYR A 240 24.52 6.79 -6.52
N ALA A 241 25.66 6.50 -7.15
CA ALA A 241 26.01 7.00 -8.49
C ALA A 241 25.10 6.46 -9.62
N LYS A 242 24.34 5.40 -9.34
CA LYS A 242 23.37 4.78 -10.25
C LYS A 242 21.93 5.17 -9.93
N LEU A 243 21.71 6.01 -8.92
CA LEU A 243 20.38 6.48 -8.58
C LEU A 243 19.81 7.34 -9.71
N PRO A 244 18.53 7.13 -10.05
CA PRO A 244 17.88 7.88 -11.10
C PRO A 244 17.86 9.36 -10.75
N THR A 245 17.88 10.18 -11.79
CA THR A 245 17.77 11.63 -11.66
C THR A 245 16.34 12.03 -11.29
N THR A 246 15.37 11.31 -11.83
CA THR A 246 13.95 11.55 -11.61
C THR A 246 13.18 10.26 -11.36
N ILE A 247 12.07 10.37 -10.65
CA ILE A 247 11.06 9.30 -10.51
C ILE A 247 9.74 9.90 -10.98
N THR A 248 9.04 9.24 -11.90
CA THR A 248 7.69 9.64 -12.30
C THR A 248 6.67 8.82 -11.54
N ILE A 249 5.68 9.51 -10.96
CA ILE A 249 4.58 8.91 -10.22
C ILE A 249 3.33 9.03 -11.05
N TRP A 250 2.55 7.96 -11.12
CA TRP A 250 1.33 7.87 -11.90
C TRP A 250 0.20 7.29 -11.06
N TYR A 251 -1.03 7.68 -11.38
CA TYR A 251 -2.24 7.16 -10.74
C TYR A 251 -3.21 6.64 -11.80
N PHE A 252 -3.89 5.54 -11.50
CA PHE A 252 -4.89 4.97 -12.41
C PHE A 252 -6.13 5.86 -12.45
N ALA A 253 -6.56 6.25 -13.64
CA ALA A 253 -7.70 7.13 -13.85
C ALA A 253 -8.47 6.67 -15.08
N PRO A 254 -9.42 5.73 -14.93
CA PRO A 254 -10.22 5.24 -16.03
C PRO A 254 -11.02 6.39 -16.67
N PRO A 255 -11.40 6.25 -17.96
CA PRO A 255 -12.15 7.28 -18.69
C PRO A 255 -13.50 7.62 -18.04
#